data_AF-A0A3M2AQ98-F1
#
_entry.id   AF-A0A3M2AQ98-F1
#
_cell.length_a   1.000
_cell.length_b   1.000
_cell.length_c   1.000
_cell.angle_alpha   90.00
_cell.angle_beta   90.00
_cell.angle_gamma   90.00
#
_symmetry.space_group_name_H-M   'P 1'
#
loop_
_entity.id
_entity.type
_entity.pdbx_description
1 polymer ?
#
loop_
_entity_poly.entity_id
_entity_poly.type
_entity_poly.pdbx_seq_one_letter_code
_entity_poly.pdbx_strand_id
1 'polypeptide(L)' 'MLKRVKNYILQFFSFVLVVYGFYLFFLFLYDTTLRLNRQVALPFSLMVVLLLFALTMVYWVKKKRLPL' A
#
# COMPACT_ATOMS: atom_id res chain seq x y z
N MET A 1 14.29 -11.49 25.48
CA MET A 1 13.71 -12.12 24.26
C MET A 1 12.32 -11.57 23.90
N LEU A 2 11.38 -11.48 24.86
CA LEU A 2 10.00 -11.02 24.65
C LEU A 2 9.84 -9.66 23.92
N LYS A 3 10.68 -8.66 24.27
CA LYS A 3 10.65 -7.31 23.65
C LYS A 3 11.00 -7.31 22.16
N ARG A 4 11.92 -8.18 21.70
CA ARG A 4 12.26 -8.29 20.27
C ARG A 4 11.10 -8.88 19.48
N VAL A 5 10.51 -9.97 19.98
CA VAL A 5 9.36 -10.63 19.33
C VAL A 5 8.18 -9.68 19.18
N LYS A 6 7.85 -8.91 20.23
CA LYS A 6 6.80 -7.89 20.17
C LYS A 6 7.08 -6.82 19.10
N ASN A 7 8.33 -6.38 18.97
CA ASN A 7 8.71 -5.40 17.96
C ASN A 7 8.54 -5.94 16.53
N TYR A 8 8.95 -7.19 16.28
CA TYR A 8 8.74 -7.83 14.97
C TYR A 8 7.25 -7.99 14.63
N ILE A 9 6.42 -8.37 15.60
CA ILE A 9 4.96 -8.47 15.40
C ILE A 9 4.36 -7.10 15.05
N LEU A 10 4.74 -6.04 15.78
CA LEU A 10 4.27 -4.69 15.50
C LEU A 10 4.74 -4.18 14.13
N GLN A 11 5.95 -4.53 13.72
CA GLN A 11 6.53 -4.16 12.43
C GLN A 11 5.81 -4.87 11.28
N PHE A 12 5.52 -6.16 11.44
CA PHE A 12 4.68 -6.92 10.50
C PHE A 12 3.27 -6.36 10.41
N PHE A 13 2.63 -6.10 11.56
CA PHE A 13 1.28 -5.52 11.60
C PHE A 13 1.25 -4.13 10.92
N SER A 14 2.27 -3.30 11.15
CA SER A 14 2.40 -2.00 10.48
C SER A 14 2.54 -2.15 8.97
N PHE A 15 3.30 -3.13 8.50
CA PHE A 15 3.41 -3.42 7.07
C PHE A 15 2.08 -3.87 6.47
N VAL A 16 1.36 -4.77 7.13
CA VAL A 16 0.03 -5.22 6.71
C VAL A 16 -0.95 -4.05 6.65
N LEU A 17 -0.93 -3.14 7.63
CA LEU A 17 -1.76 -1.94 7.62
C LEU A 17 -1.46 -1.02 6.43
N VAL A 18 -0.18 -0.87 6.06
CA VAL A 18 0.19 -0.07 4.89
C VAL A 18 -0.34 -0.71 3.60
N VAL A 19 -0.18 -2.02 3.43
CA VAL A 19 -0.72 -2.76 2.28
C VAL A 19 -2.25 -2.64 2.24
N TYR A 20 -2.91 -2.76 3.39
CA TYR A 20 -4.36 -2.58 3.51
C TYR A 20 -4.79 -1.16 3.18
N GLY A 21 -4.02 -0.14 3.55
CA GLY A 21 -4.23 1.25 3.16
C GLY A 21 -4.20 1.45 1.65
N PHE A 22 -3.24 0.83 0.94
CA PHE A 22 -3.21 0.84 -0.53
C PHE A 22 -4.43 0.16 -1.14
N TYR A 23 -4.90 -0.94 -0.56
CA TYR A 23 -6.12 -1.61 -0.99
C TYR A 23 -7.37 -0.75 -0.83
N LEU A 24 -7.55 -0.09 0.32
CA LEU A 24 -8.66 0.83 0.54
C LEU A 24 -8.60 2.02 -0.42
N PHE A 25 -7.40 2.57 -0.65
CA PHE A 25 -7.19 3.66 -1.61
C PHE A 25 -7.52 3.23 -3.04
N PHE A 26 -7.15 2.01 -3.43
CA PHE A 26 -7.55 1.41 -4.70
C PHE A 26 -9.06 1.31 -4.83
N LEU A 27 -9.76 0.77 -3.82
CA LEU A 27 -11.21 0.64 -3.84
C LEU A 27 -11.90 2.01 -3.95
N PHE A 28 -11.40 3.01 -3.22
CA PHE A 28 -11.91 4.37 -3.28
C PHE A 28 -11.76 4.98 -4.68
N LEU A 29 -10.56 4.90 -5.27
CA LEU A 29 -10.32 5.38 -6.62
C LEU A 29 -11.16 4.64 -7.65
N TYR A 30 -11.26 3.32 -7.50
CA TYR A 30 -12.00 2.47 -8.42
C TYR A 30 -13.49 2.78 -8.37
N ASP A 31 -14.11 2.83 -7.18
CA ASP A 31 -15.54 3.16 -7.05
C ASP A 31 -15.83 4.57 -7.60
N THR A 32 -14.95 5.54 -7.33
CA THR A 32 -15.09 6.90 -7.84
C THR A 32 -14.97 6.95 -9.36
N THR A 33 -13.96 6.31 -9.93
CA THR A 33 -13.77 6.31 -11.40
C THR A 33 -14.77 5.43 -12.13
N LEU A 34 -15.29 4.37 -11.51
CA LEU A 34 -16.34 3.53 -12.09
C LEU A 34 -17.61 4.35 -12.36
N ARG A 35 -17.92 5.31 -11.47
CA ARG A 35 -19.04 6.25 -11.63
C ARG A 35 -18.78 7.32 -12.70
N LEU A 36 -17.51 7.67 -12.95
CA LEU A 36 -17.14 8.66 -13.98
C LEU A 36 -17.02 8.03 -15.38
N ASN A 37 -16.21 6.97 -15.50
CA ASN A 37 -15.99 6.24 -16.74
C ASN A 37 -15.55 4.80 -16.46
N ARG A 38 -16.47 3.87 -16.67
CA ARG A 38 -16.30 2.45 -16.40
C ARG A 38 -15.16 1.79 -17.18
N GLN A 39 -14.86 2.24 -18.39
CA GLN A 39 -13.82 1.61 -19.23
C GLN A 39 -12.42 1.89 -18.70
N VAL A 40 -12.19 3.08 -18.13
CA VAL A 40 -10.89 3.50 -17.63
C VAL A 40 -10.71 3.29 -16.12
N ALA A 41 -11.79 3.00 -15.39
CA ALA A 41 -11.77 2.90 -13.93
C ALA A 41 -10.71 1.93 -13.40
N LEU A 42 -10.67 0.72 -13.95
CA LEU A 42 -9.73 -0.31 -13.55
C LEU A 42 -8.27 0.04 -13.92
N PRO A 43 -7.93 0.33 -15.19
CA PRO A 43 -6.54 0.65 -15.55
C PRO A 43 -6.03 1.91 -14.86
N PHE A 44 -6.87 2.94 -14.69
CA PHE A 44 -6.49 4.16 -13.98
C PHE A 44 -6.18 3.89 -12.51
N SER A 45 -7.10 3.24 -11.79
CA SER A 45 -6.95 2.99 -10.36
C SER A 45 -5.76 2.08 -10.07
N LEU A 46 -5.56 1.05 -10.90
CA LEU A 46 -4.37 0.19 -10.80
C LEU A 46 -3.08 0.98 -11.07
N MET A 47 -3.04 1.79 -12.13
CA MET A 47 -1.85 2.56 -12.49
C MET A 47 -1.43 3.50 -11.35
N VAL A 48 -2.39 4.22 -10.78
CA VAL A 48 -2.14 5.16 -9.68
C VAL A 48 -1.64 4.44 -8.43
N VAL A 49 -2.29 3.34 -8.04
CA VAL A 49 -1.94 2.58 -6.83
C VAL A 49 -0.59 1.89 -6.98
N LEU A 50 -0.32 1.28 -8.14
CA LEU A 50 0.97 0.64 -8.42
C LEU A 50 2.12 1.65 -8.42
N LEU A 51 1.90 2.83 -8.99
CA LEU A 51 2.90 3.89 -9.00
C LEU A 51 3.22 4.37 -7.59
N LEU A 52 2.19 4.62 -6.76
CA LEU A 52 2.36 4.99 -5.35
C LEU A 52 3.03 3.88 -4.54
N PHE A 53 2.65 2.63 -4.76
CA PHE A 53 3.25 1.48 -4.11
C PHE A 53 4.73 1.34 -4.46
N ALA A 54 5.08 1.47 -5.74
CA ALA A 54 6.46 1.44 -6.22
C ALA A 54 7.28 2.58 -5.61
N LEU A 55 6.77 3.80 -5.58
CA LEU A 55 7.44 4.94 -4.92
C LEU A 55 7.67 4.68 -3.42
N THR A 56 6.69 4.08 -2.75
CA THR A 56 6.78 3.75 -1.32
C THR A 56 7.82 2.68 -1.07
N MET A 57 7.86 1.63 -1.89
CA MET A 57 8.90 0.59 -1.83
C MET A 57 10.29 1.18 -2.09
N VAL A 58 10.45 1.98 -3.14
CA VAL A 58 11.72 2.67 -3.44
C VAL A 58 12.16 3.54 -2.27
N TYR A 59 11.24 4.28 -1.64
CA TYR A 59 11.53 5.09 -0.47
C TYR A 59 11.99 4.24 0.73
N TRP A 60 11.31 3.14 1.03
CA TRP A 60 11.68 2.24 2.13
C TRP A 60 13.04 1.57 1.91
N VAL A 61 13.32 1.13 0.68
CA VAL A 61 14.63 0.58 0.30
C VAL A 61 15.72 1.62 0.49
N LYS A 62 15.55 2.85 -0.03
CA LYS A 62 16.52 3.94 0.12
C LYS A 62 16.78 4.30 1.58
N LYS A 63 15.75 4.26 2.43
CA LYS A 63 15.85 4.59 3.86
C LYS A 63 16.33 3.42 4.72
N LYS A 64 16.56 2.22 4.16
CA LYS A 64 16.82 0.98 4.91
C LYS A 64 15.78 0.73 6.02
N ARG A 65 14.53 1.18 5.79
CA ARG A 65 13.39 1.03 6.72
C ARG A 65 12.46 -0.09 6.28
N LEU A 66 12.99 -1.04 5.52
CA LEU A 66 12.25 -2.26 5.23
C LEU A 66 11.90 -2.93 6.56
N PRO A 67 10.67 -3.44 6.71
CA PRO A 67 10.30 -4.28 7.81
C PRO A 67 11.03 -5.63 7.68
N LEU A 68 12.31 -5.63 8.04
CA LEU A 68 13.19 -6.79 8.21
C LEU A 68 13.62 -6.88 9.67
#